data_AF-A0A382VDG9-F1
#
_entry.id   AF-A0A382VDG9-F1
#
_cell.length_a   1.000
_cell.length_b   1.000
_cell.length_c   1.000
_cell.angle_alpha   90.00
_cell.angle_beta   90.00
_cell.angle_gamma   90.00
#
_symmetry.space_group_name_H-M   'P 1'
#
loop_
_entity.id
_entity.type
_entity.pdbx_description
1 polymer ?
#
loop_
_entity_poly.entity_id
_entity_poly.type
_entity_poly.pdbx_seq_one_letter_code
_entity_poly.pdbx_strand_id
1 'polypeptide(L)'
;MDIEAGIDLLKKDKNMQVLINKFGRPDFNPRQDYFQSLLRSIVFQQLSGKAAQTIYERFVNLIPKTSNLCPNEVLKLDKEEMRKAGLSFRKIDYVRNLADYFENNSFHKKDVEKMSDQEISKELIQIK
;
A
#
# COMPACT_ATOMS: atom_id res chain seq x y z
N MET A 1 -14.30 -9.45 3.12
CA MET A 1 -13.99 -10.33 1.97
C MET A 1 -14.51 -11.71 2.30
N ASP A 2 -15.33 -12.30 1.42
CA ASP A 2 -15.87 -13.65 1.60
C ASP A 2 -14.96 -14.67 0.88
N ILE A 3 -14.07 -15.30 1.65
CA ILE A 3 -13.07 -16.25 1.12
C ILE A 3 -13.74 -17.55 0.69
N GLU A 4 -14.77 -18.00 1.41
CA GLU A 4 -15.43 -19.27 1.11
C GLU A 4 -16.24 -19.16 -0.19
N ALA A 5 -16.98 -18.06 -0.38
CA ALA A 5 -17.65 -17.80 -1.64
C ALA A 5 -16.68 -17.75 -2.83
N GLY A 6 -15.49 -17.16 -2.64
CA GLY A 6 -14.44 -17.14 -3.66
C GLY A 6 -13.90 -18.54 -3.99
N ILE A 7 -13.65 -19.37 -2.97
CA ILE A 7 -13.19 -20.75 -3.15
C ILE A 7 -14.24 -21.58 -3.87
N ASP A 8 -15.51 -21.48 -3.48
CA ASP A 8 -16.60 -22.26 -4.08
C ASP A 8 -16.85 -21.86 -5.54
N LEU A 9 -16.66 -20.59 -5.88
CA LEU A 9 -16.66 -20.13 -7.26
C LEU A 9 -15.50 -20.74 -8.05
N LEU A 10 -14.28 -20.67 -7.52
CA LEU A 10 -13.06 -21.10 -8.22
C LEU A 10 -12.92 -22.62 -8.34
N LYS A 11 -13.47 -23.41 -7.40
CA LYS A 11 -13.48 -24.89 -7.49
C LYS A 11 -14.18 -25.43 -8.73
N LYS A 12 -15.01 -24.64 -9.41
CA LYS A 12 -15.67 -25.00 -10.68
C LYS A 12 -14.68 -25.04 -11.85
N ASP A 13 -13.57 -24.32 -11.75
CA ASP A 13 -12.48 -24.37 -12.72
C ASP A 13 -11.51 -25.52 -12.38
N LYS A 14 -11.26 -26.41 -13.35
CA LYS A 14 -10.43 -27.62 -13.15
C LYS A 14 -9.00 -27.29 -12.73
N ASN A 15 -8.40 -26.24 -13.27
CA ASN A 15 -7.03 -25.86 -12.95
C ASN A 15 -6.98 -25.28 -11.53
N MET A 16 -7.93 -24.42 -11.19
CA MET A 16 -8.03 -23.84 -9.85
C MET A 16 -8.35 -24.88 -8.78
N GLN A 17 -9.18 -25.88 -9.09
CA GLN A 17 -9.49 -26.99 -8.16
C GLN A 17 -8.23 -27.76 -7.76
N VAL A 18 -7.33 -28.03 -8.71
CA VAL A 18 -6.04 -28.68 -8.41
C VAL A 18 -5.21 -27.84 -7.45
N LEU A 19 -5.15 -26.52 -7.67
CA LEU A 19 -4.39 -25.61 -6.81
C LEU A 19 -5.01 -25.51 -5.41
N ILE A 20 -6.34 -25.38 -5.31
CA ILE A 20 -7.06 -25.29 -4.04
C ILE A 20 -6.90 -26.59 -3.24
N ASN A 21 -7.00 -27.76 -3.88
CA ASN A 21 -6.79 -29.04 -3.20
C ASN A 21 -5.34 -29.20 -2.71
N LYS A 22 -4.36 -28.64 -3.44
CA LYS A 22 -2.94 -28.75 -3.10
C LYS A 22 -2.50 -27.78 -2.01
N PHE A 23 -2.95 -26.53 -2.07
CA PHE A 23 -2.47 -25.46 -1.18
C PHE A 23 -3.49 -25.06 -0.10
N GLY A 24 -4.73 -25.54 -0.21
CA GLY A 24 -5.79 -25.27 0.74
C GLY A 24 -6.32 -23.84 0.68
N ARG A 25 -6.92 -23.42 1.79
CA ARG A 25 -7.51 -22.09 1.96
C ARG A 25 -6.40 -21.03 2.06
N PRO A 26 -6.46 -19.95 1.26
CA PRO A 26 -5.50 -18.86 1.39
C PRO A 26 -5.70 -18.11 2.71
N ASP A 27 -4.60 -17.61 3.27
CA ASP A 27 -4.61 -16.69 4.41
C ASP A 27 -4.38 -15.26 3.91
N PHE A 28 -5.31 -14.36 4.23
CA PHE A 28 -5.23 -12.96 3.87
C PHE A 28 -5.15 -12.13 5.14
N ASN A 29 -4.07 -11.36 5.26
CA ASN A 29 -3.88 -10.40 6.35
C ASN A 29 -3.94 -8.97 5.76
N PRO A 30 -5.15 -8.42 5.52
CA PRO A 30 -5.29 -7.08 4.98
C PRO A 30 -4.77 -6.06 5.99
N ARG A 31 -4.05 -5.05 5.49
CA ARG A 31 -3.66 -3.89 6.29
C ARG A 31 -4.84 -2.93 6.39
N GLN A 32 -5.03 -2.37 7.57
CA GLN A 32 -6.17 -1.51 7.88
C GLN A 32 -5.95 -0.04 7.48
N ASP A 33 -4.69 0.39 7.31
CA ASP A 33 -4.36 1.76 6.94
C ASP A 33 -4.07 1.86 5.43
N TYR A 34 -4.95 2.54 4.70
CA TYR A 34 -4.82 2.72 3.25
C TYR A 34 -3.58 3.53 2.85
N PHE A 35 -3.26 4.59 3.59
CA PHE A 35 -2.11 5.45 3.29
C PHE A 35 -0.81 4.66 3.46
N GLN A 36 -0.62 4.00 4.60
CA GLN A 36 0.56 3.19 4.87
C GLN A 36 0.67 2.01 3.89
N SER A 37 -0.45 1.42 3.49
CA SER A 37 -0.48 0.33 2.51
C SER A 37 -0.02 0.78 1.13
N LEU A 38 -0.53 1.92 0.64
CA LEU A 38 -0.13 2.49 -0.65
C LEU A 38 1.31 2.98 -0.62
N LEU A 39 1.73 3.66 0.46
CA LEU A 39 3.09 4.10 0.65
C LEU A 39 4.06 2.91 0.61
N ARG A 40 3.76 1.84 1.34
CA ARG A 40 4.57 0.62 1.33
C ARG A 40 4.61 -0.01 -0.06
N SER A 41 3.50 -0.02 -0.80
CA SER A 41 3.45 -0.51 -2.17
C SER A 41 4.44 0.25 -3.07
N ILE A 42 4.41 1.59 -3.03
CA ILE A 42 5.34 2.46 -3.78
C ILE A 42 6.81 2.13 -3.44
N VAL A 43 7.13 2.01 -2.15
CA VAL A 43 8.51 1.70 -1.71
C VAL A 43 8.96 0.34 -2.24
N PHE A 44 8.07 -0.65 -2.33
CA PHE A 44 8.37 -2.02 -2.74
C PHE A 44 8.45 -2.24 -4.27
N GLN A 45 7.98 -1.29 -5.08
CA GLN A 45 8.00 -1.42 -6.54
C GLN A 45 9.41 -1.70 -7.09
N GLN A 46 9.50 -2.64 -8.04
CA GLN A 46 10.73 -2.99 -8.78
C GLN A 46 11.93 -3.41 -7.91
N LEU A 47 11.68 -3.92 -6.70
CA LEU A 47 12.72 -4.39 -5.78
C LEU A 47 12.41 -5.80 -5.26
N SER A 48 13.45 -6.52 -4.84
CA SER A 48 13.25 -7.75 -4.06
C SER A 48 12.64 -7.41 -2.70
N GLY A 49 11.85 -8.34 -2.14
CA GLY A 49 11.17 -8.12 -0.85
C GLY A 49 12.11 -7.73 0.28
N LYS A 50 13.30 -8.35 0.35
CA LYS A 50 14.32 -8.05 1.38
C LYS A 50 14.91 -6.65 1.22
N ALA A 51 15.28 -6.25 0.00
CA ALA A 51 15.83 -4.92 -0.26
C ALA A 51 14.79 -3.82 0.02
N ALA A 52 13.57 -4.02 -0.44
CA ALA A 52 12.46 -3.10 -0.19
C ALA A 52 12.16 -2.96 1.31
N GLN A 53 12.17 -4.07 2.08
CA GLN A 53 11.94 -4.05 3.52
C GLN A 53 13.02 -3.23 4.25
N THR A 54 14.30 -3.41 3.91
CA THR A 54 15.39 -2.60 4.49
C THR A 54 15.23 -1.11 4.19
N ILE A 55 14.86 -0.75 2.97
CA ILE A 55 14.63 0.66 2.59
C ILE A 55 13.42 1.22 3.34
N TYR A 56 12.33 0.45 3.43
CA TYR A 56 11.12 0.85 4.14
C TYR A 56 11.38 1.09 5.63
N GLU A 57 12.12 0.21 6.30
CA GLU A 57 12.50 0.38 7.71
C GLU A 57 13.35 1.64 7.92
N ARG A 58 14.35 1.88 7.07
CA ARG A 58 15.18 3.09 7.13
C ARG A 58 14.34 4.36 6.93
N PHE A 59 13.40 4.32 5.99
CA PHE A 59 12.49 5.42 5.73
C PHE A 59 11.56 5.69 6.92
N VAL A 60 10.94 4.65 7.50
CA VAL A 60 10.07 4.79 8.67
C VAL A 60 10.85 5.32 9.88
N ASN A 61 12.12 4.93 10.02
CA ASN A 61 13.00 5.45 11.08
C ASN A 61 13.37 6.93 10.93
N LEU A 62 13.07 7.58 9.80
CA LEU A 62 13.17 9.04 9.67
C LEU A 62 12.02 9.76 10.42
N ILE A 63 10.90 9.07 10.63
CA ILE A 63 9.77 9.62 11.39
C ILE A 63 10.11 9.57 12.89
N PRO A 64 9.87 10.63 13.66
CA PRO A 64 10.07 10.62 15.11
C PRO A 64 9.31 9.47 15.77
N LYS A 65 9.94 8.78 16.73
CA LYS A 65 9.29 7.65 17.45
C LYS A 65 8.05 8.06 18.25
N THR A 66 7.88 9.37 18.48
CA THR A 66 6.71 9.97 19.12
C THR A 66 5.53 10.17 18.15
N SER A 67 5.74 9.93 16.86
CA SER A 67 4.79 10.14 15.78
C SER A 67 4.46 8.81 15.08
N ASN A 68 3.28 8.75 14.45
CA ASN A 68 2.92 7.66 13.55
C ASN A 68 3.32 7.98 12.10
N LEU A 69 3.43 6.96 11.26
CA LEU A 69 3.61 7.14 9.82
C LEU A 69 2.31 7.67 9.20
N CYS A 70 2.18 8.99 9.11
CA CYS A 70 1.01 9.68 8.54
C CYS A 70 1.44 10.69 7.46
N PRO A 71 0.49 11.18 6.63
CA PRO A 71 0.80 12.06 5.51
C PRO A 71 1.60 13.31 5.91
N ASN A 72 1.15 14.04 6.93
CA ASN A 72 1.85 15.21 7.45
C ASN A 72 3.32 14.95 7.84
N GLU A 73 3.60 13.85 8.53
CA GLU A 73 4.98 13.53 8.94
C GLU A 73 5.88 13.21 7.73
N VAL A 74 5.32 12.56 6.70
CA VAL A 74 6.04 12.31 5.44
C VAL A 74 6.36 13.61 4.70
N LEU A 75 5.43 14.58 4.70
CA LEU A 75 5.64 15.87 4.03
C LEU A 75 6.74 16.73 4.67
N LYS A 76 6.95 16.56 5.99
CA LYS A 76 8.01 17.23 6.77
C LYS A 76 9.42 16.70 6.50
N LEU A 77 9.55 15.48 5.98
CA LEU A 77 10.86 14.87 5.72
C LEU A 77 11.62 15.60 4.61
N ASP A 78 12.93 15.76 4.82
CA ASP A 78 13.83 16.26 3.79
C ASP A 78 14.05 15.21 2.68
N LYS A 79 14.09 15.68 1.42
CA LYS A 79 14.23 14.79 0.27
C LYS A 79 15.60 14.10 0.24
N GLU A 80 16.66 14.75 0.71
CA GLU A 80 17.99 14.12 0.78
C GLU A 80 18.04 13.04 1.86
N GLU A 81 17.36 13.22 2.99
CA GLU A 81 17.24 12.18 4.01
C GLU A 81 16.49 10.95 3.48
N MET A 82 15.38 11.16 2.75
CA MET A 82 14.67 10.08 2.07
C MET A 82 15.57 9.36 1.04
N ARG A 83 16.42 10.12 0.32
CA ARG A 83 17.39 9.56 -0.62
C ARG A 83 18.45 8.72 0.11
N LYS A 84 18.98 9.21 1.23
CA LYS A 84 19.96 8.49 2.08
C LYS A 84 19.36 7.22 2.68
N ALA A 85 18.06 7.21 3.00
CA ALA A 85 17.35 6.01 3.42
C ALA A 85 17.23 4.93 2.33
N GLY A 86 17.43 5.32 1.06
CA GLY A 86 17.53 4.40 -0.08
C GLY A 86 16.41 4.53 -1.10
N LEU A 87 15.49 5.49 -0.97
CA LEU A 87 14.49 5.75 -1.99
C LEU A 87 15.16 6.34 -3.24
N SER A 88 14.65 6.00 -4.43
CA SER A 88 14.96 6.72 -5.67
C SER A 88 14.22 8.06 -5.71
N PHE A 89 14.69 9.02 -6.51
CA PHE A 89 13.99 10.30 -6.72
C PHE A 89 12.51 10.13 -7.12
N ARG A 90 12.19 9.22 -8.06
CA ARG A 90 10.79 8.97 -8.45
C ARG A 90 9.92 8.50 -7.28
N LYS A 91 10.41 7.57 -6.47
CA LYS A 91 9.70 7.09 -5.27
C LYS A 91 9.54 8.18 -4.22
N ILE A 92 10.50 9.11 -4.10
CA ILE A 92 10.35 10.28 -3.23
C ILE A 92 9.18 11.13 -3.71
N ASP A 93 9.11 11.43 -5.00
CA ASP A 93 8.02 12.22 -5.56
C ASP A 93 6.66 11.50 -5.38
N TYR A 94 6.58 10.20 -5.68
CA TYR A 94 5.35 9.42 -5.50
C TYR A 94 4.88 9.36 -4.04
N VAL A 95 5.79 9.12 -3.08
CA VAL A 95 5.45 9.10 -1.66
C VAL A 95 4.98 10.47 -1.17
N ARG A 96 5.58 11.55 -1.67
CA ARG A 96 5.14 12.92 -1.33
C ARG A 96 3.82 13.28 -1.98
N ASN A 97 3.59 12.92 -3.23
CA ASN A 97 2.31 13.13 -3.91
C ASN A 97 1.19 12.36 -3.23
N LEU A 98 1.47 11.12 -2.80
CA LEU A 98 0.55 10.33 -1.99
C LEU A 98 0.23 11.06 -0.67
N ALA A 99 1.26 11.51 0.05
CA ALA A 99 1.07 12.23 1.31
C ALA A 99 0.28 13.53 1.12
N ASP A 100 0.61 14.33 0.10
CA ASP A 100 -0.13 15.55 -0.23
C ASP A 100 -1.60 15.25 -0.57
N TYR A 101 -1.84 14.22 -1.39
CA TYR A 101 -3.20 13.80 -1.72
C TYR A 101 -4.00 13.43 -0.48
N PHE A 102 -3.43 12.66 0.45
CA PHE A 102 -4.13 12.20 1.65
C PHE A 102 -4.26 13.28 2.74
N GLU A 103 -3.39 14.28 2.76
CA GLU A 103 -3.51 15.44 3.66
C GLU A 103 -4.56 16.44 3.15
N ASN A 104 -4.59 16.69 1.84
CA ASN A 104 -5.44 17.72 1.23
C ASN A 104 -6.80 17.21 0.74
N ASN A 105 -6.92 15.92 0.42
CA ASN A 105 -8.19 15.33 -0.02
C ASN A 105 -8.89 14.59 1.11
N SER A 106 -10.22 14.64 1.05
CA SER A 106 -11.11 13.90 1.93
C SER A 106 -11.14 12.40 1.64
N PHE A 107 -10.20 11.81 0.89
CA PHE A 107 -10.19 10.37 0.61
C PHE A 107 -10.18 9.54 1.90
N HIS A 108 -9.42 9.95 2.92
CA HIS A 108 -9.47 9.37 4.27
C HIS A 108 -10.81 9.57 5.01
N LYS A 109 -11.60 10.57 4.60
CA LYS A 109 -12.90 10.92 5.19
C LYS A 109 -14.07 10.30 4.41
N LYS A 110 -13.84 9.79 3.20
CA LYS A 110 -14.83 9.04 2.42
C LYS A 110 -14.92 7.64 3.03
N ASP A 111 -16.14 7.12 3.06
CA ASP A 111 -16.40 5.73 3.44
C ASP A 111 -15.96 4.83 2.27
N VAL A 112 -14.64 4.58 2.17
CA VAL A 112 -14.03 3.82 1.07
C VAL A 112 -14.69 2.44 0.92
N GLU A 113 -15.19 1.86 2.01
CA GLU A 113 -15.90 0.57 1.99
C GLU A 113 -17.22 0.61 1.21
N LYS A 114 -17.81 1.79 1.02
CA LYS A 114 -19.04 1.98 0.23
C LYS A 114 -18.78 2.34 -1.24
N MET A 115 -17.53 2.63 -1.59
CA MET A 115 -17.17 2.99 -2.96
C MET A 115 -17.02 1.74 -3.82
N SER A 116 -17.42 1.83 -5.08
CA SER A 116 -17.12 0.82 -6.09
C SER A 116 -15.65 0.83 -6.49
N ASP A 117 -15.15 -0.30 -7.01
CA ASP A 117 -13.78 -0.41 -7.54
C ASP A 117 -13.46 0.66 -8.59
N GLN A 118 -14.45 1.05 -9.40
CA GLN A 118 -14.30 2.10 -10.41
C GLN A 118 -14.10 3.48 -9.79
N GLU A 119 -14.86 3.81 -8.74
CA GLU A 119 -14.71 5.07 -8.01
C GLU A 119 -13.38 5.13 -7.27
N ILE A 120 -12.98 4.04 -6.60
CA ILE A 120 -11.68 3.94 -5.93
C ILE A 120 -10.55 4.12 -6.94
N SER A 121 -10.61 3.42 -8.08
CA SER A 121 -9.61 3.54 -9.15
C SER A 121 -9.52 4.97 -9.69
N LYS A 122 -10.67 5.61 -9.95
CA LYS A 122 -10.72 7.00 -10.43
C LYS A 122 -10.11 8.01 -9.45
N GLU A 123 -10.26 7.78 -8.15
CA GLU A 123 -9.62 8.58 -7.12
C GLU A 123 -8.10 8.34 -7.07
N LEU A 124 -7.68 7.08 -6.95
CA LEU A 124 -6.27 6.73 -6.75
C LEU A 124 -5.38 7.04 -7.96
N ILE A 125 -5.90 7.00 -9.18
CA ILE A 125 -5.14 7.36 -10.41
C ILE A 125 -4.80 8.86 -10.48
N GLN A 126 -5.48 9.71 -9.70
CA GLN A 126 -5.13 11.14 -9.65
C GLN A 126 -3.80 11.39 -8.93
N ILE A 127 -3.34 10.42 -8.13
CA ILE A 127 -2.06 10.48 -7.43
C ILE A 127 -0.93 10.27 -8.46
N LYS A 128 -0.06 11.26 -8.59
CA LYS A 128 1.04 11.27 -9.57
C LYS A 128 2.27 10.49 -9.12
#